data_AF-A0A960UKX0-F1
#
_entry.id   AF-A0A960UKX0-F1
#
_cell.length_a   1.000
_cell.length_b   1.000
_cell.length_c   1.000
_cell.angle_alpha   90.00
_cell.angle_beta   90.00
_cell.angle_gamma   90.00
#
_symmetry.space_group_name_H-M   'P 1'
#
loop_
_entity.id
_entity.type
_entity.pdbx_description
1 polymer ?
#
loop_
_entity_poly.entity_id
_entity_poly.type
_entity_poly.pdbx_seq_one_letter_code
_entity_poly.pdbx_strand_id
1 'polypeptide(L)'
;MRSPVRYLLIVCWLPFVGCPLFPPEPLPTGVQTRILDDGSIELIVTGRASSNAIDKDSTAMKQTTSREAARLLLEAELQSGRYPDHGKRFTVSTVEFEREFEYCIMKGIYKKP
;
A
#
# COMPACT_ATOMS: atom_id res chain seq x y z
N MET A 1 20.34 -14.07 70.73
CA MET A 1 19.69 -14.72 69.57
C MET A 1 19.32 -13.63 68.56
N ARG A 2 19.94 -13.59 67.38
CA ARG A 2 19.75 -12.54 66.35
C ARG A 2 19.28 -13.16 65.04
N SER A 3 18.08 -12.76 64.61
CA SER A 3 17.49 -12.72 63.25
C SER A 3 15.97 -12.66 63.42
N PRO A 4 15.15 -12.21 62.44
CA PRO A 4 15.43 -11.83 61.04
C PRO A 4 14.95 -10.38 60.78
N VAL A 5 15.05 -9.75 59.60
CA VAL A 5 14.17 -9.92 58.44
C VAL A 5 14.83 -9.18 57.27
N ARG A 6 15.13 -9.93 56.20
CA ARG A 6 15.59 -9.40 54.93
C ARG A 6 14.38 -8.85 54.18
N TYR A 7 14.31 -7.54 53.97
CA TYR A 7 13.34 -6.95 53.05
C TYR A 7 13.80 -7.21 51.62
N LEU A 8 13.11 -8.14 50.97
CA LEU A 8 13.24 -8.45 49.55
C LEU A 8 12.61 -7.30 48.76
N LEU A 9 13.44 -6.41 48.20
CA LEU A 9 13.00 -5.40 47.24
C LEU A 9 12.56 -6.10 45.96
N ILE A 10 11.24 -6.20 45.79
CA ILE A 10 10.61 -6.64 44.54
C ILE A 10 10.79 -5.51 43.53
N VAL A 11 11.77 -5.67 42.63
CA VAL A 11 11.93 -4.81 41.46
C VAL A 11 10.80 -5.16 40.50
N CYS A 12 9.76 -4.32 40.46
CA CYS A 12 8.67 -4.43 39.51
C CYS A 12 9.21 -4.08 38.11
N TRP A 13 9.54 -5.10 37.32
CA TRP A 13 9.80 -4.94 35.89
C TRP A 13 8.47 -4.72 35.19
N LEU A 14 8.14 -3.47 34.89
CA LEU A 14 7.13 -3.12 33.89
C LEU A 14 7.71 -3.46 32.51
N PRO A 15 7.20 -4.45 31.77
CA PRO A 15 7.47 -4.50 30.35
C PRO A 15 6.75 -3.30 29.72
N PHE A 16 7.49 -2.25 29.42
CA PHE A 16 7.08 -1.27 28.42
C PHE A 16 6.93 -2.04 27.11
N VAL A 17 5.72 -2.55 26.86
CA VAL A 17 5.33 -3.09 25.57
C VAL A 17 5.31 -1.88 24.65
N GLY A 18 6.40 -1.69 23.92
CA GLY A 18 6.62 -0.55 23.05
C GLY A 18 5.47 -0.42 22.06
N CYS A 19 4.66 0.62 22.23
CA CYS A 19 3.90 1.16 21.10
C CYS A 19 4.94 1.54 20.02
N PRO A 20 4.81 1.06 18.77
CA PRO A 20 5.66 1.53 17.71
C PRO A 20 5.46 3.05 17.57
N LEU A 21 6.48 3.82 17.96
CA LEU A 21 6.44 5.27 18.08
C LEU A 21 6.51 6.00 16.72
N PHE A 22 6.55 5.24 15.63
CA PHE A 22 6.73 5.78 14.28
C PHE A 22 5.48 5.54 13.44
N PRO A 23 4.94 6.59 12.80
CA PRO A 23 3.88 6.40 11.82
C PRO A 23 4.40 5.51 10.69
N PRO A 24 3.56 4.61 10.14
CA PRO A 24 3.98 3.72 9.07
C PRO A 24 4.43 4.52 7.85
N GLU A 25 5.64 4.25 7.35
CA GLU A 25 6.19 4.92 6.16
C GLU A 25 5.22 4.80 4.98
N PRO A 26 4.96 5.88 4.21
CA PRO A 26 4.01 5.83 3.09
C PRO A 26 4.40 4.77 2.05
N LEU A 27 3.40 4.11 1.46
CA LEU A 27 3.66 3.19 0.35
C LEU A 27 4.15 3.99 -0.88
N PRO A 28 5.08 3.43 -1.69
CA PRO A 28 5.51 4.07 -2.92
C PRO A 28 4.32 4.17 -3.88
N THR A 29 4.04 5.38 -4.36
CA THR A 29 3.02 5.64 -5.38
C THR A 29 3.65 5.67 -6.77
N GLY A 30 2.87 5.32 -7.78
CA GLY A 30 3.33 5.28 -9.17
C GLY A 30 3.11 3.92 -9.82
N VAL A 31 3.88 3.67 -10.88
CA VAL A 31 3.76 2.47 -11.71
C VAL A 31 5.02 1.63 -11.59
N GLN A 32 4.84 0.35 -11.33
CA GLN A 32 5.88 -0.66 -11.35
C GLN A 32 5.58 -1.67 -12.45
N THR A 33 6.61 -2.11 -13.15
CA THR A 33 6.50 -3.08 -14.23
C THR A 33 7.30 -4.32 -13.90
N ARG A 34 6.70 -5.49 -14.05
CA ARG A 34 7.37 -6.78 -13.89
C ARG A 34 7.20 -7.60 -15.15
N ILE A 35 8.28 -8.17 -15.66
CA ILE A 35 8.22 -9.14 -16.76
C ILE A 35 7.89 -10.50 -16.16
N LEU A 36 6.86 -11.16 -16.69
CA LEU A 36 6.45 -12.51 -16.30
C LEU A 36 7.22 -13.54 -17.12
N ASP A 37 7.25 -14.79 -16.63
CA ASP A 37 8.01 -15.88 -17.25
C ASP A 37 7.54 -16.21 -18.68
N ASP A 38 6.28 -15.93 -19.00
CA ASP A 38 5.68 -16.11 -20.32
C ASP A 38 6.04 -14.98 -21.31
N GLY A 39 6.74 -13.93 -20.84
CA GLY A 39 7.07 -12.72 -21.60
C GLY A 39 5.99 -11.65 -21.59
N SER A 40 4.87 -11.87 -20.87
CA SER A 40 3.88 -10.82 -20.60
C SER A 40 4.42 -9.81 -19.59
N ILE A 41 3.84 -8.61 -19.56
CA ILE A 41 4.23 -7.55 -18.61
C ILE A 41 3.10 -7.37 -17.60
N GLU A 42 3.41 -7.52 -16.33
CA GLU A 42 2.55 -7.13 -15.22
C GLU A 42 2.79 -5.66 -14.87
N LEU A 43 1.73 -4.87 -14.87
CA LEU A 43 1.71 -3.49 -14.39
C LEU A 43 1.07 -3.47 -13.02
N ILE A 44 1.78 -2.92 -12.04
CA ILE A 44 1.32 -2.71 -10.68
C ILE A 44 1.28 -1.20 -10.44
N VAL A 45 0.09 -0.65 -10.27
CA VAL A 45 -0.14 0.78 -10.14
C VAL A 45 -0.67 1.10 -8.76
N THR A 46 0.05 1.94 -8.01
CA THR A 46 -0.32 2.34 -6.66
C THR A 46 -0.72 3.81 -6.65
N GLY A 47 -1.99 4.08 -6.39
CA GLY A 47 -2.55 5.42 -6.19
C GLY A 47 -2.81 5.70 -4.72
N ARG A 48 -2.48 6.90 -4.26
CA ARG A 48 -2.81 7.36 -2.90
C ARG A 48 -4.03 8.28 -2.92
N ALA A 49 -4.87 8.16 -1.90
CA ALA A 49 -5.98 9.06 -1.66
C ALA A 49 -5.51 10.51 -1.52
N SER A 50 -6.38 11.45 -1.87
CA SER A 50 -6.08 12.87 -1.70
C SER A 50 -5.86 13.21 -0.22
N SER A 51 -4.95 14.15 0.08
CA SER A 51 -4.70 14.60 1.45
C SER A 51 -5.99 15.02 2.16
N ASN A 52 -6.86 15.76 1.48
CA ASN A 52 -8.17 16.17 2.02
C ASN A 52 -9.09 14.99 2.38
N ALA A 53 -9.02 13.86 1.67
CA ALA A 53 -9.78 12.66 2.04
C ALA A 53 -9.20 11.96 3.27
N ILE A 54 -7.88 11.99 3.42
CA ILE A 54 -7.15 11.45 4.57
C ILE A 54 -7.42 12.30 5.82
N ASP A 55 -7.26 13.61 5.70
CA ASP A 55 -7.45 14.59 6.78
C ASP A 55 -8.88 14.58 7.34
N LYS A 56 -9.87 14.31 6.48
CA LYS A 56 -11.29 14.19 6.87
C LYS A 56 -11.70 12.80 7.36
N ASP A 57 -10.78 11.84 7.31
CA ASP A 57 -11.00 10.44 7.65
C ASP A 57 -12.27 9.82 7.00
N SER A 58 -12.52 10.19 5.74
CA SER A 58 -13.73 9.73 5.03
C SER A 58 -13.41 8.51 4.18
N THR A 59 -13.83 7.33 4.63
CA THR A 59 -13.64 6.06 3.91
C THR A 59 -14.09 6.12 2.46
N ALA A 60 -15.28 6.67 2.19
CA ALA A 60 -15.80 6.80 0.84
C ALA A 60 -14.89 7.67 -0.03
N MET A 61 -14.43 8.82 0.48
CA MET A 61 -13.52 9.70 -0.25
C MET A 61 -12.15 9.07 -0.44
N LYS A 62 -11.61 8.36 0.56
CA LYS A 62 -10.33 7.64 0.46
C LYS A 62 -10.41 6.60 -0.65
N GLN A 63 -11.44 5.74 -0.65
CA GLN A 63 -11.66 4.73 -1.68
C GLN A 63 -11.79 5.33 -3.09
N THR A 64 -12.60 6.37 -3.25
CA THR A 64 -12.80 7.01 -4.56
C THR A 64 -11.51 7.65 -5.06
N THR A 65 -10.85 8.47 -4.23
CA THR A 65 -9.69 9.25 -4.68
C THR A 65 -8.44 8.39 -4.88
N SER A 66 -8.21 7.38 -4.04
CA SER A 66 -7.07 6.46 -4.22
C SER A 66 -7.23 5.61 -5.48
N ARG A 67 -8.44 5.09 -5.73
CA ARG A 67 -8.76 4.33 -6.94
C ARG A 67 -8.61 5.18 -8.19
N GLU A 68 -9.13 6.41 -8.16
CA GLU A 68 -9.05 7.31 -9.30
C GLU A 68 -7.60 7.72 -9.59
N ALA A 69 -6.80 7.97 -8.55
CA ALA A 69 -5.37 8.22 -8.71
C ALA A 69 -4.66 7.03 -9.37
N ALA A 70 -4.96 5.80 -8.95
CA ALA A 70 -4.38 4.60 -9.56
C ALA A 70 -4.84 4.43 -11.03
N ARG A 71 -6.11 4.71 -11.34
CA ARG A 71 -6.65 4.66 -12.71
C ARG A 71 -5.92 5.65 -13.63
N LEU A 72 -5.77 6.90 -13.20
CA LEU A 72 -5.11 7.93 -13.99
C LEU A 72 -3.64 7.62 -14.26
N LEU A 73 -2.92 7.09 -13.26
CA LEU A 73 -1.54 6.64 -13.43
C LEU A 73 -1.44 5.48 -14.44
N LEU A 74 -2.36 4.52 -14.36
CA LEU A 74 -2.41 3.39 -15.28
C LEU A 74 -2.69 3.87 -16.72
N GLU A 75 -3.66 4.77 -16.90
CA GLU A 75 -3.99 5.31 -18.22
C GLU A 75 -2.85 6.10 -18.82
N ALA A 76 -2.16 6.93 -18.03
CA ALA A 76 -0.98 7.65 -18.46
C ALA A 76 0.14 6.69 -18.90
N GLU A 77 0.37 5.60 -18.17
CA GLU A 77 1.38 4.61 -18.53
C GLU A 77 0.99 3.86 -19.82
N LEU A 78 -0.26 3.43 -19.96
CA LEU A 78 -0.73 2.74 -21.17
C LEU A 78 -0.67 3.64 -22.41
N GLN A 79 -0.86 4.95 -22.23
CA GLN A 79 -0.77 5.96 -23.29
C GLN A 79 0.67 6.44 -23.58
N SER A 80 1.67 6.01 -22.81
CA SER A 80 3.09 6.38 -22.99
C SER A 80 3.71 5.93 -24.31
N GLY A 81 3.02 5.10 -25.09
CA GLY A 81 3.51 4.51 -26.34
C GLY A 81 4.29 3.21 -26.16
N ARG A 82 4.55 2.78 -24.92
CA ARG A 82 5.26 1.51 -24.61
C ARG A 82 4.38 0.27 -24.78
N TYR A 83 3.06 0.45 -24.87
CA TYR A 83 2.06 -0.62 -24.90
C TYR A 83 1.15 -0.48 -26.14
N PRO A 84 1.64 -0.87 -27.34
CA PRO A 84 0.81 -0.85 -28.54
C PRO A 84 -0.39 -1.80 -28.37
N ASP A 85 -1.54 -1.40 -28.93
CA ASP A 85 -2.79 -2.16 -28.86
C ASP A 85 -3.23 -2.54 -27.42
N HIS A 86 -2.88 -1.72 -26.43
CA HIS A 86 -3.23 -1.98 -25.02
C HIS A 86 -4.73 -2.21 -24.83
N GLY A 87 -5.61 -1.56 -25.60
CA GLY A 87 -7.06 -1.77 -25.54
C GLY A 87 -7.52 -3.21 -25.82
N LYS A 88 -6.69 -4.04 -26.47
CA LYS A 88 -6.98 -5.47 -26.72
C LYS A 88 -6.12 -6.42 -25.89
N ARG A 89 -4.92 -5.97 -25.49
CA ARG A 89 -3.87 -6.82 -24.91
C ARG A 89 -3.70 -6.64 -23.41
N PHE A 90 -4.23 -5.57 -22.85
CA PHE A 90 -4.19 -5.30 -21.41
C PHE A 90 -5.47 -5.78 -20.73
N THR A 91 -5.33 -6.37 -19.55
CA THR A 91 -6.47 -6.76 -18.71
C THR A 91 -6.15 -6.47 -17.26
N VAL A 92 -7.00 -5.71 -16.58
CA VAL A 92 -6.92 -5.50 -15.13
C VAL A 92 -7.27 -6.81 -14.45
N SER A 93 -6.38 -7.31 -13.59
CA SER A 93 -6.55 -8.56 -12.87
C SER A 93 -7.12 -8.33 -11.48
N THR A 94 -6.55 -7.40 -10.71
CA THR A 94 -6.98 -7.12 -9.34
C THR A 94 -7.00 -5.62 -9.02
N VAL A 95 -7.87 -5.27 -8.06
CA VAL A 95 -7.93 -3.96 -7.43
C VAL A 95 -7.99 -4.19 -5.93
N GLU A 96 -6.95 -3.79 -5.23
CA GLU A 96 -6.77 -4.00 -3.78
C GLU A 96 -6.71 -2.65 -3.08
N PHE A 97 -7.25 -2.58 -1.86
CA PHE A 97 -7.14 -1.40 -1.01
C PHE A 97 -6.27 -1.72 0.19
N GLU A 98 -5.35 -0.81 0.49
CA GLU A 98 -4.39 -0.96 1.57
C GLU A 98 -4.48 0.23 2.53
N ARG A 99 -4.10 0.00 3.79
CA ARG A 99 -4.03 1.01 4.86
C ARG A 99 -5.30 1.85 4.96
N GLU A 100 -6.41 1.20 5.33
CA GLU A 100 -7.70 1.87 5.54
C GLU A 100 -8.14 2.70 4.32
N PHE A 101 -7.97 2.11 3.12
CA PHE A 101 -8.35 2.68 1.83
C PHE A 101 -7.56 3.92 1.39
N GLU A 102 -6.50 4.28 2.11
CA GLU A 102 -5.60 5.36 1.70
C GLU A 102 -4.85 5.04 0.41
N TYR A 103 -4.62 3.77 0.12
CA TYR A 103 -3.93 3.34 -1.08
C TYR A 103 -4.80 2.36 -1.86
N CYS A 104 -4.79 2.50 -3.18
CA CYS A 104 -5.38 1.56 -4.12
C CYS A 104 -4.27 1.00 -5.00
N ILE A 105 -4.16 -0.33 -5.05
CA ILE A 105 -3.22 -1.05 -5.89
C ILE A 105 -4.01 -1.72 -7.01
N MET A 106 -3.79 -1.30 -8.25
CA MET A 106 -4.34 -1.95 -9.44
C MET A 106 -3.25 -2.80 -10.08
N LYS A 107 -3.55 -4.07 -10.33
CA LYS A 107 -2.68 -4.97 -11.07
C LYS A 107 -3.33 -5.31 -12.39
N GLY A 108 -2.53 -5.40 -13.44
CA GLY A 108 -3.01 -5.83 -14.74
C GLY A 108 -1.89 -6.43 -15.57
N ILE A 109 -2.28 -7.27 -16.53
CA ILE A 109 -1.35 -7.99 -17.39
C ILE A 109 -1.50 -7.48 -18.81
N TYR A 110 -0.39 -7.04 -19.39
CA TYR A 110 -0.22 -6.78 -20.81
C TYR A 110 0.37 -8.03 -21.48
N LYS A 111 -0.45 -8.70 -22.29
CA LYS A 111 -0.03 -9.92 -23.00
C LYS A 111 0.97 -9.59 -24.09
N LYS A 112 2.00 -10.42 -24.25
CA LYS A 112 2.92 -10.35 -25.39
C LYS A 112 2.18 -10.51 -26.74
N PRO A 113 2.76 -10.03 -27.85
CA PRO A 113 2.18 -10.21 -29.18
C PRO A 113 2.26 -11.67 -29.63
#